data_AF-A0A484FCR8-F1
#
_entry.id   AF-A0A484FCR8-F1
#
_cell.length_a   1.000
_cell.length_b   1.000
_cell.length_c   1.000
_cell.angle_alpha   90.00
_cell.angle_beta   90.00
_cell.angle_gamma   90.00
#
_symmetry.space_group_name_H-M   'P 1'
#
loop_
_entity.id
_entity.type
_entity.pdbx_description
1 polymer ?
#
loop_
_entity_poly.entity_id
_entity_poly.type
_entity_poly.pdbx_seq_one_letter_code
_entity_poly.pdbx_strand_id
1 'polypeptide(L)'
;MAATDSRGVDLVLNQLSGELLQASWQCVAEFGSLVMLGRRDFLGHAKLAMEHFESNRALAGVDLTHLWVRKPRFVGDMLDRVLKLWAQGHVRPWIASTFAADEISQPFRQMQKSQHMGKLVVTMPETEAASTVPTEPIHRTLKMRKDRSCLFAGGLGSLGSEASCTLPMVLRHSTFVDMNWDDCPTIPSTFFFPFSSIAATGGWWGQANYHAGNAFVESFAAYRRQLGLAASVLNVGFIGDAGYVADRPEAADSARATGQWFNTEVELCWTASSAWDRRMPALRNTEPGESSTSSGSDSMSNEELSRAVRELSSNIVSLQSDGTTSFLATHIGKTLCEFQLRQEPGLDLRARLTDIGMDSLVSIEIRAWIRQWLGVDLATLEIVGSGNLHKLAVAVQKRMIAKYNSKT
;
A
#
# COMPACT_ATOMS: atom_id res chain seq x y z
N MET A 1 -6.79 -13.70 -35.65
CA MET A 1 -7.80 -13.62 -36.72
C MET A 1 -7.38 -14.34 -38.00
N ALA A 2 -6.24 -14.01 -38.62
CA ALA A 2 -5.80 -14.69 -39.85
C ALA A 2 -5.65 -16.21 -39.71
N ALA A 3 -5.04 -16.69 -38.62
CA ALA A 3 -4.87 -18.13 -38.35
C ALA A 3 -6.17 -18.90 -38.06
N THR A 4 -7.30 -18.20 -37.93
CA THR A 4 -8.61 -18.77 -37.63
C THR A 4 -9.62 -18.49 -38.74
N ASP A 5 -9.15 -18.08 -39.94
CA ASP A 5 -10.00 -17.64 -41.05
C ASP A 5 -11.08 -16.63 -40.60
N SER A 6 -10.67 -15.70 -39.74
CA SER A 6 -11.53 -14.67 -39.12
C SER A 6 -12.66 -15.19 -38.21
N ARG A 7 -12.71 -16.49 -37.89
CA ARG A 7 -13.67 -17.04 -36.91
C ARG A 7 -13.46 -16.51 -35.49
N GLY A 8 -12.20 -16.36 -35.08
CA GLY A 8 -11.83 -16.09 -33.68
C GLY A 8 -11.56 -17.38 -32.89
N VAL A 9 -11.53 -17.27 -31.57
CA VAL A 9 -11.22 -18.37 -30.64
C VAL A 9 -12.32 -18.55 -29.59
N ASP A 10 -12.56 -19.80 -29.17
CA ASP A 10 -13.66 -20.13 -28.26
C ASP A 10 -13.40 -19.67 -26.81
N LEU A 11 -12.13 -19.56 -26.42
CA LEU A 11 -11.73 -19.11 -25.09
C LEU A 11 -10.52 -18.18 -25.17
N VAL A 12 -10.65 -16.99 -24.60
CA VAL A 12 -9.55 -16.04 -24.44
C VAL A 12 -9.27 -15.88 -22.95
N LEU A 13 -8.06 -16.21 -22.51
CA LEU A 13 -7.54 -15.86 -21.18
C LEU A 13 -6.79 -14.54 -21.28
N ASN A 14 -7.34 -13.48 -20.70
CA ASN A 14 -6.80 -12.13 -20.84
C ASN A 14 -6.25 -11.57 -19.52
N GLN A 15 -5.07 -10.96 -19.63
CA GLN A 15 -4.42 -10.15 -18.59
C GLN A 15 -4.11 -8.72 -19.05
N LEU A 16 -4.45 -8.38 -20.30
CA LEU A 16 -4.17 -7.07 -20.91
C LEU A 16 -5.29 -6.07 -20.61
N SER A 17 -4.96 -4.78 -20.68
CA SER A 17 -5.86 -3.68 -20.33
C SER A 17 -6.04 -2.66 -21.46
N GLY A 18 -7.06 -1.81 -21.35
CA GLY A 18 -7.30 -0.70 -22.29
C GLY A 18 -7.63 -1.17 -23.72
N GLU A 19 -6.95 -0.62 -24.73
CA GLU A 19 -7.18 -0.98 -26.15
C GLU A 19 -6.89 -2.46 -26.43
N LEU A 20 -5.92 -3.05 -25.73
CA LEU A 20 -5.59 -4.47 -25.87
C LEU A 20 -6.69 -5.39 -25.32
N LEU A 21 -7.45 -4.93 -24.32
CA LEU A 21 -8.65 -5.64 -23.86
C LEU A 21 -9.72 -5.65 -24.98
N GLN A 22 -9.94 -4.51 -25.65
CA GLN A 22 -10.91 -4.44 -26.75
C GLN A 22 -10.50 -5.35 -27.92
N ALA A 23 -9.21 -5.34 -28.29
CA ALA A 23 -8.68 -6.24 -29.31
C ALA A 23 -8.85 -7.73 -28.91
N SER A 24 -8.63 -8.06 -27.64
CA SER A 24 -8.84 -9.41 -27.13
C SER A 24 -10.31 -9.83 -27.20
N TRP A 25 -11.23 -8.89 -26.91
CA TRP A 25 -12.67 -9.12 -26.98
C TRP A 25 -13.16 -9.35 -28.42
N GLN A 26 -12.59 -8.66 -29.40
CA GLN A 26 -12.85 -8.88 -30.82
C GLN A 26 -12.40 -10.27 -31.30
N CYS A 27 -11.36 -10.84 -30.69
CA CYS A 27 -10.84 -12.16 -31.04
C CYS A 27 -11.70 -13.32 -30.57
N VAL A 28 -12.66 -13.10 -29.67
CA VAL A 28 -13.57 -14.15 -29.18
C VAL A 28 -14.51 -14.56 -30.32
N ALA A 29 -14.71 -15.86 -30.54
CA ALA A 29 -15.65 -16.36 -31.54
C ALA A 29 -17.11 -16.20 -31.10
N GLU A 30 -18.06 -16.39 -32.00
CA GLU A 30 -19.47 -16.60 -31.63
C GLU A 30 -19.57 -17.76 -30.61
N PHE A 31 -20.40 -17.60 -29.58
CA PHE A 31 -20.51 -18.51 -28.41
C PHE A 31 -19.24 -18.66 -27.54
N GLY A 32 -18.19 -17.89 -27.82
CA GLY A 32 -16.93 -17.94 -27.08
C GLY A 32 -16.98 -17.19 -25.74
N SER A 33 -15.94 -17.38 -24.94
CA SER A 33 -15.79 -16.76 -23.61
C SER A 33 -14.48 -15.98 -23.48
N LEU A 34 -14.56 -14.79 -22.89
CA LEU A 34 -13.41 -14.02 -22.41
C LEU A 34 -13.29 -14.18 -20.90
N VAL A 35 -12.17 -14.70 -20.43
CA VAL A 35 -11.84 -14.86 -19.01
C VAL A 35 -10.80 -13.82 -18.63
N MET A 36 -11.19 -12.90 -17.77
CA MET A 36 -10.38 -11.79 -17.28
C MET A 36 -9.71 -12.14 -15.95
N LEU A 37 -8.38 -12.14 -15.93
CA LEU A 37 -7.58 -12.36 -14.72
C LEU A 37 -7.05 -11.06 -14.10
N GLY A 38 -6.95 -9.98 -14.88
CA GLY A 38 -6.46 -8.68 -14.42
C GLY A 38 -7.54 -7.86 -13.71
N ARG A 39 -7.18 -7.16 -12.61
CA ARG A 39 -8.10 -6.29 -11.84
C ARG A 39 -8.13 -4.84 -12.30
N ARG A 40 -7.16 -4.41 -13.10
CA ARG A 40 -6.94 -3.01 -13.45
C ARG A 40 -8.15 -2.37 -14.14
N ASP A 41 -8.70 -3.02 -15.15
CA ASP A 41 -9.86 -2.48 -15.89
C ASP A 41 -11.16 -2.56 -15.09
N PHE A 42 -11.32 -3.55 -14.21
CA PHE A 42 -12.46 -3.64 -13.31
C PHE A 42 -12.47 -2.47 -12.32
N LEU A 43 -11.32 -2.17 -11.69
CA LEU A 43 -11.17 -1.04 -10.77
C LEU A 43 -11.28 0.31 -11.50
N GLY A 44 -10.83 0.36 -12.75
CA GLY A 44 -10.90 1.56 -13.59
C GLY A 44 -12.26 1.80 -14.25
N HIS A 45 -13.27 0.97 -13.99
CA HIS A 45 -14.59 1.01 -14.64
C HIS A 45 -14.50 1.08 -16.17
N ALA A 46 -13.62 0.26 -16.76
CA ALA A 46 -13.46 0.20 -18.21
C ALA A 46 -14.78 -0.16 -18.90
N LYS A 47 -15.02 0.43 -20.07
CA LYS A 47 -16.23 0.18 -20.87
C LYS A 47 -15.96 -0.97 -21.83
N LEU A 48 -16.96 -1.83 -22.03
CA LEU A 48 -16.92 -2.89 -23.02
C LEU A 48 -18.06 -2.69 -24.03
N ALA A 49 -17.78 -2.94 -25.31
CA ALA A 49 -18.78 -2.86 -26.36
C ALA A 49 -19.81 -3.99 -26.21
N MET A 50 -21.09 -3.61 -26.07
CA MET A 50 -22.19 -4.54 -25.83
C MET A 50 -22.62 -5.31 -27.08
N GLU A 51 -22.32 -4.80 -28.28
CA GLU A 51 -22.65 -5.45 -29.57
C GLU A 51 -22.16 -6.89 -29.67
N HIS A 52 -21.00 -7.19 -29.07
CA HIS A 52 -20.40 -8.52 -29.12
C HIS A 52 -21.20 -9.60 -28.36
N PHE A 53 -22.12 -9.22 -27.48
CA PHE A 53 -23.00 -10.17 -26.79
C PHE A 53 -24.13 -10.69 -27.69
N GLU A 54 -24.45 -10.03 -28.82
CA GLU A 54 -25.44 -10.53 -29.79
C GLU A 54 -25.02 -11.89 -30.38
N SER A 55 -23.71 -12.11 -30.49
CA SER A 55 -23.09 -13.38 -30.90
C SER A 55 -22.97 -14.40 -29.75
N ASN A 56 -23.80 -14.28 -28.71
CA ASN A 56 -23.83 -15.15 -27.53
C ASN A 56 -22.47 -15.34 -26.83
N ARG A 57 -21.64 -14.30 -26.83
CA ARG A 57 -20.35 -14.33 -26.13
C ARG A 57 -20.54 -14.15 -24.63
N ALA A 58 -19.66 -14.77 -23.84
CA ALA A 58 -19.64 -14.61 -22.39
C ALA A 58 -18.37 -13.87 -21.92
N LEU A 59 -18.51 -13.09 -20.85
CA LEU A 59 -17.40 -12.47 -20.14
C LEU A 59 -17.40 -12.95 -18.68
N ALA A 60 -16.26 -13.43 -18.20
CA ALA A 60 -16.07 -13.84 -16.82
C ALA A 60 -14.86 -13.15 -16.19
N GLY A 61 -15.09 -12.36 -15.14
CA GLY A 61 -14.03 -11.85 -14.26
C GLY A 61 -13.68 -12.89 -13.20
N VAL A 62 -12.40 -13.25 -13.07
CA VAL A 62 -11.93 -14.24 -12.10
C VAL A 62 -10.92 -13.60 -11.16
N ASP A 63 -11.32 -13.43 -9.90
CA ASP A 63 -10.44 -13.04 -8.79
C ASP A 63 -10.24 -14.25 -7.87
N LEU A 64 -9.08 -14.90 -7.98
CA LEU A 64 -8.74 -16.06 -7.16
C LEU A 64 -8.60 -15.72 -5.68
N THR A 65 -8.14 -14.51 -5.34
CA THR A 65 -8.00 -14.07 -3.94
C THR A 65 -9.38 -13.95 -3.30
N HIS A 66 -10.33 -13.34 -4.01
CA HIS A 66 -11.70 -13.23 -3.52
C HIS A 66 -12.40 -14.60 -3.43
N LEU A 67 -12.15 -15.50 -4.39
CA LEU A 67 -12.67 -16.87 -4.35
C LEU A 67 -12.10 -17.66 -3.17
N TRP A 68 -10.82 -17.50 -2.84
CA TRP A 68 -10.19 -18.19 -1.72
C TRP A 68 -10.83 -17.79 -0.39
N VAL A 69 -11.09 -16.50 -0.18
CA VAL A 69 -11.72 -15.99 1.04
C VAL A 69 -13.20 -16.40 1.14
N ARG A 70 -13.97 -16.29 0.05
CA ARG A 70 -15.44 -16.45 0.09
C ARG A 70 -15.94 -17.85 -0.24
N LYS A 71 -15.15 -18.63 -0.98
CA LYS A 71 -15.49 -19.99 -1.45
C LYS A 71 -14.31 -20.96 -1.28
N PRO A 72 -13.77 -21.13 -0.06
CA PRO A 72 -12.57 -21.93 0.19
C PRO A 72 -12.72 -23.39 -0.26
N ARG A 73 -13.91 -24.00 -0.10
CA ARG A 73 -14.17 -25.38 -0.56
C ARG A 73 -14.00 -25.52 -2.08
N PHE A 74 -14.53 -24.58 -2.85
CA PHE A 74 -14.38 -24.58 -4.31
C PHE A 74 -12.91 -24.46 -4.73
N VAL A 75 -12.14 -23.62 -4.04
CA VAL A 75 -10.70 -23.47 -4.31
C VAL A 75 -9.93 -24.73 -3.90
N GLY A 76 -10.31 -25.39 -2.80
CA GLY A 76 -9.77 -26.69 -2.40
C GLY A 76 -9.99 -27.76 -3.48
N ASP A 77 -11.23 -27.92 -3.96
CA ASP A 77 -11.55 -28.87 -5.03
C ASP A 77 -10.79 -28.57 -6.33
N MET A 78 -10.59 -27.29 -6.63
CA MET A 78 -9.80 -26.85 -7.78
C MET A 78 -8.32 -27.21 -7.61
N LEU A 79 -7.75 -26.96 -6.42
CA LEU A 79 -6.36 -27.32 -6.10
C LEU A 79 -6.14 -28.82 -6.20
N ASP A 80 -7.07 -29.64 -5.70
CA ASP A 80 -7.01 -31.10 -5.82
C ASP A 80 -6.96 -31.56 -7.28
N ARG A 81 -7.71 -30.91 -8.18
CA ARG A 81 -7.64 -31.19 -9.62
C ARG A 81 -6.28 -30.83 -10.20
N VAL A 82 -5.72 -29.69 -9.83
CA VAL A 82 -4.38 -29.26 -10.27
C VAL A 82 -3.31 -30.23 -9.78
N LEU A 83 -3.39 -30.68 -8.52
CA LEU A 83 -2.47 -31.67 -7.96
C LEU A 83 -2.56 -33.03 -8.66
N LYS A 84 -3.76 -33.46 -9.07
CA LYS A 84 -3.93 -34.66 -9.91
C LYS A 84 -3.26 -34.52 -11.27
N LEU A 85 -3.44 -33.37 -11.93
CA LEU A 85 -2.78 -33.08 -13.21
C LEU A 85 -1.25 -32.99 -13.06
N TRP A 86 -0.76 -32.48 -11.94
CA TRP A 86 0.66 -32.49 -11.59
C TRP A 86 1.19 -33.92 -11.45
N ALA A 87 0.50 -34.76 -10.66
CA ALA A 87 0.88 -36.17 -10.47
C ALA A 87 0.88 -36.97 -11.78
N GLN A 88 0.01 -36.60 -12.72
CA GLN A 88 -0.05 -37.19 -14.08
C GLN A 88 1.00 -36.61 -15.04
N GLY A 89 1.78 -35.60 -14.63
CA GLY A 89 2.80 -34.97 -15.47
C GLY A 89 2.25 -33.96 -16.49
N HIS A 90 0.96 -33.62 -16.45
CA HIS A 90 0.35 -32.61 -17.32
C HIS A 90 0.71 -31.17 -16.93
N VAL A 91 1.00 -30.95 -15.64
CA VAL A 91 1.47 -29.65 -15.12
C VAL A 91 2.91 -29.81 -14.65
N ARG A 92 3.79 -28.92 -15.13
CA ARG A 92 5.19 -28.84 -14.73
C ARG A 92 5.55 -27.40 -14.38
N PRO A 93 6.43 -27.16 -13.41
CA PRO A 93 6.83 -25.81 -13.07
C PRO A 93 7.72 -25.27 -14.19
N TRP A 94 7.48 -24.03 -14.61
CA TRP A 94 8.39 -23.32 -15.49
C TRP A 94 9.15 -22.29 -14.67
N ILE A 95 10.33 -22.67 -14.21
CA ILE A 95 11.24 -21.78 -13.49
C ILE A 95 12.15 -21.12 -14.52
N ALA A 96 12.15 -19.78 -14.54
CA ALA A 96 12.97 -18.98 -15.45
C ALA A 96 14.40 -18.85 -14.90
N SER A 97 14.50 -18.40 -13.65
CA SER A 97 15.75 -18.11 -12.94
C SER A 97 15.56 -18.33 -11.45
N THR A 98 16.65 -18.70 -10.78
CA THR A 98 16.71 -18.85 -9.33
C THR A 98 17.72 -17.87 -8.76
N PHE A 99 17.37 -17.20 -7.67
CA PHE A 99 18.20 -16.21 -6.99
C PHE A 99 18.40 -16.63 -5.53
N ALA A 100 19.57 -16.33 -4.98
CA ALA A 100 19.79 -16.48 -3.55
C ALA A 100 19.06 -15.36 -2.77
N ALA A 101 18.73 -15.62 -1.50
CA ALA A 101 17.96 -14.68 -0.67
C ALA A 101 18.70 -13.35 -0.42
N ASP A 102 20.02 -13.35 -0.42
CA ASP A 102 20.87 -12.16 -0.31
C ASP A 102 20.80 -11.26 -1.56
N GLU A 103 20.43 -11.83 -2.71
CA GLU A 103 20.25 -11.12 -3.97
C GLU A 103 18.80 -10.69 -4.23
N ILE A 104 17.96 -10.59 -3.21
CA ILE A 104 16.50 -10.36 -3.33
C ILE A 104 16.12 -9.20 -4.26
N SER A 105 16.94 -8.15 -4.36
CA SER A 105 16.68 -7.00 -5.24
C SER A 105 16.78 -7.31 -6.76
N GLN A 106 17.52 -8.36 -7.15
CA GLN A 106 17.70 -8.75 -8.55
C GLN A 106 16.43 -9.28 -9.23
N PRO A 107 15.68 -10.26 -8.66
CA PRO A 107 14.45 -10.74 -9.28
C PRO A 107 13.40 -9.64 -9.47
N PHE A 108 13.28 -8.68 -8.54
CA PHE A 108 12.38 -7.53 -8.71
C PHE A 108 12.78 -6.63 -9.88
N ARG A 109 14.07 -6.33 -10.04
CA ARG A 109 14.58 -5.55 -11.18
C ARG A 109 14.36 -6.27 -12.52
N GLN A 110 14.53 -7.59 -12.56
CA GLN A 110 14.25 -8.37 -13.77
C GLN A 110 12.75 -8.39 -14.09
N MET A 111 11.90 -8.52 -13.08
CA MET A 111 10.45 -8.47 -13.22
C MET A 111 9.96 -7.11 -13.76
N GLN A 112 10.50 -6.00 -13.25
CA GLN A 112 10.17 -4.65 -13.74
C GLN A 112 10.43 -4.47 -15.24
N LYS A 113 11.55 -5.01 -15.73
CA LYS A 113 11.88 -4.97 -17.17
C LYS A 113 10.95 -5.84 -18.02
N SER A 114 10.10 -6.67 -17.41
CA SER A 114 9.26 -7.66 -18.10
C SER A 114 10.05 -8.61 -19.02
N GLN A 115 11.34 -8.81 -18.73
CA GLN A 115 12.27 -9.63 -19.51
C GLN A 115 12.48 -11.01 -18.85
N HIS A 116 11.38 -11.74 -18.64
CA HIS A 116 11.44 -13.13 -18.16
C HIS A 116 10.30 -13.97 -18.71
N MET A 117 10.56 -15.25 -18.97
CA MET A 117 9.54 -16.25 -19.30
C MET A 117 9.60 -17.37 -18.27
N GLY A 118 8.57 -17.45 -17.43
CA GLY A 118 8.50 -18.37 -16.30
C GLY A 118 8.64 -17.66 -14.95
N LYS A 119 8.74 -18.44 -13.88
CA LYS A 119 8.82 -17.95 -12.50
C LYS A 119 10.26 -17.60 -12.10
N LEU A 120 10.42 -16.44 -11.49
CA LEU A 120 11.63 -16.07 -10.75
C LEU A 120 11.49 -16.63 -9.34
N VAL A 121 12.43 -17.49 -8.92
CA VAL A 121 12.37 -18.19 -7.62
C VAL A 121 13.49 -17.68 -6.74
N VAL A 122 13.20 -17.44 -5.46
CA VAL A 122 14.20 -17.10 -4.45
C VAL A 122 14.42 -18.33 -3.57
N THR A 123 15.67 -18.76 -3.44
CA THR A 123 16.05 -19.88 -2.59
C THR A 123 16.49 -19.35 -1.24
N MET A 124 15.84 -19.84 -0.18
CA MET A 124 16.20 -19.53 1.19
C MET A 124 17.42 -20.36 1.63
N PRO A 125 18.38 -19.78 2.38
CA PRO A 125 19.53 -20.52 2.89
C PRO A 125 19.09 -21.60 3.89
N GLU A 126 19.68 -22.79 3.80
CA GLU A 126 19.35 -23.92 4.68
C GLU A 126 19.95 -23.78 6.09
N THR A 127 20.90 -22.88 6.29
CA THR A 127 21.59 -22.68 7.58
C THR A 127 21.91 -21.20 7.79
N GLU A 128 21.78 -20.71 9.03
CA GLU A 128 22.08 -19.31 9.39
C GLU A 128 23.51 -18.91 9.01
N ALA A 129 24.48 -19.82 9.12
CA ALA A 129 25.87 -19.60 8.75
C ALA A 129 26.12 -19.39 7.24
N ALA A 130 25.16 -19.80 6.39
CA ALA A 130 25.23 -19.62 4.94
C ALA A 130 24.56 -18.32 4.46
N SER A 131 23.99 -17.53 5.38
CA SER A 131 23.25 -16.31 5.06
C SER A 131 23.99 -15.06 5.51
N THR A 132 24.14 -14.10 4.60
CA THR A 132 24.51 -12.71 4.93
C THR A 132 23.28 -11.85 5.26
N VAL A 133 22.07 -12.38 5.05
CA VAL A 133 20.80 -11.70 5.34
C VAL A 133 20.59 -11.68 6.85
N PRO A 134 20.46 -10.51 7.49
CA PRO A 134 20.17 -10.41 8.92
C PRO A 134 18.80 -11.03 9.21
N THR A 135 18.78 -12.06 10.05
CA THR A 135 17.56 -12.72 10.52
C THR A 135 17.26 -12.28 11.95
N GLU A 136 16.12 -11.63 12.19
CA GLU A 136 15.58 -11.48 13.55
C GLU A 136 14.49 -12.55 13.80
N PRO A 137 14.51 -13.27 14.94
CA PRO A 137 13.45 -14.19 15.29
C PRO A 137 12.14 -13.42 15.52
N ILE A 138 11.11 -13.79 14.75
CA ILE A 138 9.83 -13.07 14.65
C ILE A 138 9.01 -13.07 15.95
N HIS A 139 9.30 -13.97 16.91
CA HIS A 139 8.47 -14.12 18.11
C HIS A 139 9.28 -14.25 19.40
N ARG A 140 9.21 -13.23 20.27
CA ARG A 140 9.44 -13.40 21.71
C ARG A 140 8.09 -13.53 22.41
N THR A 141 7.84 -14.66 23.07
CA THR A 141 6.62 -14.85 23.87
C THR A 141 6.67 -13.96 25.09
N LEU A 142 5.68 -13.07 25.22
CA LEU A 142 5.58 -12.16 26.35
C LEU A 142 5.31 -12.89 27.66
N LYS A 143 5.99 -12.50 28.75
CA LYS A 143 5.70 -12.99 30.11
C LYS A 143 5.34 -11.83 31.02
N MET A 144 4.04 -11.70 31.33
CA MET A 144 3.55 -10.73 32.31
C MET A 144 3.95 -11.11 33.72
N ARG A 145 4.32 -10.11 34.51
CA ARG A 145 4.57 -10.26 35.95
C ARG A 145 3.25 -10.39 36.70
N LYS A 146 3.10 -11.48 37.47
CA LYS A 146 1.87 -11.80 38.23
C LYS A 146 1.61 -10.86 39.43
N ASP A 147 2.58 -10.03 39.79
CA ASP A 147 2.56 -9.11 40.94
C ASP A 147 2.27 -7.64 40.54
N ARG A 148 1.83 -7.40 39.30
CA ARG A 148 1.51 -6.07 38.78
C ARG A 148 0.08 -6.03 38.25
N SER A 149 -0.54 -4.87 38.35
CA SER A 149 -1.88 -4.60 37.80
C SER A 149 -1.77 -3.86 36.47
N CYS A 150 -2.69 -4.15 35.55
CA CYS A 150 -2.81 -3.45 34.27
C CYS A 150 -4.13 -2.66 34.24
N LEU A 151 -4.06 -1.43 33.75
CA LEU A 151 -5.22 -0.54 33.59
C LEU A 151 -5.51 -0.41 32.09
N PHE A 152 -6.74 -0.71 31.69
CA PHE A 152 -7.23 -0.54 30.32
C PHE A 152 -8.28 0.58 30.31
N ALA A 153 -7.86 1.76 29.84
CA ALA A 153 -8.77 2.88 29.63
C ALA A 153 -9.64 2.61 28.39
N GLY A 154 -10.96 2.72 28.52
CA GLY A 154 -11.91 2.37 27.45
C GLY A 154 -12.04 0.86 27.19
N GLY A 155 -11.57 0.02 28.12
CA GLY A 155 -11.59 -1.44 27.97
C GLY A 155 -12.98 -2.10 28.03
N LEU A 156 -14.04 -1.32 28.28
CA LEU A 156 -15.44 -1.79 28.16
C LEU A 156 -16.02 -1.60 26.74
N GLY A 157 -15.33 -0.86 25.86
CA GLY A 157 -15.69 -0.75 24.45
C GLY A 157 -15.38 -2.04 23.69
N SER A 158 -16.00 -2.25 22.53
CA SER A 158 -15.85 -3.47 21.72
C SER A 158 -14.38 -3.84 21.46
N LEU A 159 -13.58 -2.88 21.00
CA LEU A 159 -12.14 -3.06 20.80
C LEU A 159 -11.34 -3.27 22.10
N GLY A 160 -11.74 -2.58 23.16
CA GLY A 160 -11.04 -2.64 24.45
C GLY A 160 -11.27 -3.94 25.21
N SER A 161 -12.48 -4.51 25.06
CA SER A 161 -12.86 -5.80 25.63
C SER A 161 -12.07 -6.93 24.98
N GLU A 162 -11.95 -6.94 23.66
CA GLU A 162 -11.23 -8.01 22.99
C GLU A 162 -9.72 -7.90 23.19
N ALA A 163 -9.14 -6.69 23.07
CA ALA A 163 -7.71 -6.50 23.33
C ALA A 163 -7.30 -7.00 24.73
N SER A 164 -8.23 -6.97 25.69
CA SER A 164 -8.04 -7.56 27.02
C SER A 164 -8.07 -9.09 27.04
N CYS A 165 -8.91 -9.72 26.21
CA CYS A 165 -9.07 -11.18 26.09
C CYS A 165 -7.91 -11.85 25.34
N THR A 166 -7.37 -11.22 24.30
CA THR A 166 -6.35 -11.79 23.42
C THR A 166 -4.91 -11.62 23.91
N LEU A 167 -4.65 -10.77 24.91
CA LEU A 167 -3.39 -10.72 25.66
C LEU A 167 -3.38 -11.88 26.69
N PRO A 168 -2.85 -13.07 26.37
CA PRO A 168 -2.95 -14.19 27.26
C PRO A 168 -1.86 -13.99 28.32
N MET A 169 -2.26 -13.73 29.55
CA MET A 169 -1.83 -14.45 30.76
C MET A 169 -1.92 -13.58 32.02
N VAL A 170 -2.82 -14.01 32.92
CA VAL A 170 -2.92 -13.66 34.35
C VAL A 170 -3.40 -12.23 34.65
N LEU A 171 -4.63 -11.92 34.28
CA LEU A 171 -5.36 -10.79 34.84
C LEU A 171 -6.05 -11.23 36.15
N ARG A 172 -5.31 -11.23 37.28
CA ARG A 172 -5.94 -11.34 38.61
C ARG A 172 -6.44 -9.98 39.14
N HIS A 173 -5.89 -8.88 38.62
CA HIS A 173 -6.22 -7.50 39.03
C HIS A 173 -6.19 -6.57 37.81
N SER A 174 -7.23 -6.64 36.99
CA SER A 174 -7.50 -5.69 35.90
C SER A 174 -8.63 -4.76 36.30
N THR A 175 -8.38 -3.45 36.20
CA THR A 175 -9.43 -2.45 36.37
C THR A 175 -9.76 -1.89 35.00
N PHE A 176 -11.03 -1.96 34.63
CA PHE A 176 -11.56 -1.31 33.44
C PHE A 176 -12.16 0.03 33.86
N VAL A 177 -11.73 1.11 33.23
CA VAL A 177 -12.19 2.45 33.58
C VAL A 177 -12.47 3.23 32.30
N ASP A 178 -13.65 3.83 32.20
CA ASP A 178 -13.87 4.95 31.29
C ASP A 178 -13.30 6.20 31.97
N MET A 179 -12.07 6.55 31.61
CA MET A 179 -11.37 7.69 32.22
C MET A 179 -11.60 8.96 31.40
N ASN A 180 -11.89 10.06 32.09
CA ASN A 180 -11.60 11.39 31.57
C ASN A 180 -10.10 11.70 31.75
N TRP A 181 -9.54 12.46 30.81
CA TRP A 181 -8.09 12.71 30.75
C TRP A 181 -7.53 13.43 31.99
N ASP A 182 -8.35 14.23 32.67
CA ASP A 182 -7.98 14.94 33.90
C ASP A 182 -7.67 14.01 35.07
N ASP A 183 -8.10 12.74 35.01
CA ASP A 183 -7.87 11.72 36.03
C ASP A 183 -6.67 10.81 35.70
N CYS A 184 -5.92 11.07 34.62
CA CYS A 184 -4.82 10.23 34.19
C CYS A 184 -3.63 10.33 35.17
N PRO A 185 -3.32 9.28 35.93
CA PRO A 185 -2.36 9.41 37.01
C PRO A 185 -0.92 9.44 36.44
N THR A 186 -0.08 10.32 36.97
CA THR A 186 1.37 10.43 36.68
C THR A 186 2.17 9.28 37.30
N ILE A 187 1.67 8.05 37.17
CA ILE A 187 2.31 6.87 37.72
C ILE A 187 3.58 6.58 36.92
N PRO A 188 4.71 6.29 37.57
CA PRO A 188 5.86 5.66 36.93
C PRO A 188 5.46 4.22 36.55
N SER A 189 4.68 4.09 35.48
CA SER A 189 4.28 2.81 34.95
C SER A 189 5.47 2.16 34.25
N THR A 190 5.64 0.86 34.46
CA THR A 190 6.63 0.06 33.73
C THR A 190 6.30 0.02 32.22
N PHE A 191 5.07 0.40 31.85
CA PHE A 191 4.54 0.35 30.49
C PHE A 191 3.41 1.38 30.28
N PHE A 192 3.33 1.98 29.10
CA PHE A 192 2.26 2.91 28.69
C PHE A 192 2.04 2.75 27.18
N PHE A 193 0.83 2.37 26.77
CA PHE A 193 0.53 2.02 25.38
C PHE A 193 -0.81 2.57 24.91
N PRO A 194 -0.87 3.85 24.52
CA PRO A 194 -2.07 4.41 23.93
C PRO A 194 -2.22 3.95 22.47
N PHE A 195 -3.46 3.72 22.06
CA PHE A 195 -3.82 3.57 20.66
C PHE A 195 -3.98 4.97 20.03
N SER A 196 -3.32 5.17 18.89
CA SER A 196 -3.55 6.27 17.96
C SER A 196 -4.26 5.71 16.73
N SER A 197 -4.54 6.54 15.74
CA SER A 197 -5.11 6.14 14.45
C SER A 197 -4.19 6.50 13.30
N ILE A 198 -4.25 5.75 12.21
CA ILE A 198 -3.67 6.19 10.93
C ILE A 198 -4.26 7.52 10.45
N ALA A 199 -5.44 7.88 10.97
CA ALA A 199 -6.08 9.18 10.78
C ALA A 199 -5.17 10.37 11.12
N ALA A 200 -4.25 10.17 12.07
CA ALA A 200 -3.26 11.15 12.52
C ALA A 200 -2.15 11.44 11.49
N THR A 201 -1.96 10.55 10.52
CA THR A 201 -0.88 10.67 9.52
C THR A 201 -1.42 11.08 8.16
N GLY A 202 -2.52 10.44 7.71
CA GLY A 202 -3.08 10.68 6.37
C GLY A 202 -4.08 11.83 6.25
N GLY A 203 -4.61 12.36 7.36
CA GLY A 203 -5.57 13.47 7.40
C GLY A 203 -6.91 13.17 6.69
N TRP A 204 -7.99 13.01 7.45
CA TRP A 204 -9.32 12.72 6.90
C TRP A 204 -10.21 13.96 6.96
N TRP A 205 -10.91 14.21 5.85
CA TRP A 205 -11.87 15.31 5.75
C TRP A 205 -12.97 15.14 6.81
N GLY A 206 -13.22 16.19 7.61
CA GLY A 206 -14.23 16.17 8.67
C GLY A 206 -13.78 15.56 10.02
N GLN A 207 -12.51 15.18 10.17
CA GLN A 207 -11.97 14.54 11.39
C GLN A 207 -10.84 15.35 12.05
N ALA A 208 -10.84 16.69 11.89
CA ALA A 208 -9.75 17.56 12.36
C ALA A 208 -9.53 17.50 13.89
N ASN A 209 -10.61 17.43 14.65
CA ASN A 209 -10.60 17.24 16.10
C ASN A 209 -10.03 15.86 16.50
N TYR A 210 -10.41 14.80 15.78
CA TYR A 210 -9.88 13.45 16.00
C TYR A 210 -8.38 13.36 15.67
N HIS A 211 -7.94 14.04 14.60
CA HIS A 211 -6.53 14.13 14.22
C HIS A 211 -5.70 14.87 15.27
N ALA A 212 -6.19 16.01 15.79
CA ALA A 212 -5.52 16.76 16.84
C ALA A 212 -5.34 15.93 18.12
N GLY A 213 -6.36 15.14 18.50
CA GLY A 213 -6.27 14.24 19.66
C GLY A 213 -5.20 13.15 19.48
N ASN A 214 -5.14 12.52 18.31
CA ASN A 214 -4.13 11.50 18.03
C ASN A 214 -2.71 12.07 17.93
N ALA A 215 -2.54 13.24 17.30
CA ALA A 215 -1.25 13.94 17.22
C ALA A 215 -0.73 14.33 18.62
N PHE A 216 -1.64 14.71 19.53
CA PHE A 216 -1.29 14.94 20.92
C PHE A 216 -0.80 13.66 21.61
N VAL A 217 -1.51 12.53 21.45
CA VAL A 217 -1.12 11.23 22.03
C VAL A 217 0.29 10.80 21.57
N GLU A 218 0.59 10.97 20.29
CA GLU A 218 1.91 10.67 19.71
C GLU A 218 3.00 11.58 20.29
N SER A 219 2.72 12.89 20.36
CA SER A 219 3.63 13.88 20.93
C SER A 219 3.87 13.65 22.43
N PHE A 220 2.83 13.25 23.16
CA PHE A 220 2.91 12.95 24.59
C PHE A 220 3.72 11.68 24.86
N ALA A 221 3.56 10.64 24.04
CA ALA A 221 4.40 9.46 24.15
C ALA A 221 5.87 9.77 23.83
N ALA A 222 6.15 10.67 22.88
CA ALA A 222 7.50 11.17 22.63
C ALA A 222 8.05 11.94 23.84
N TYR A 223 7.25 12.84 24.44
CA TYR A 223 7.62 13.57 25.65
C TYR A 223 7.94 12.63 26.82
N ARG A 224 7.11 11.60 27.07
CA ARG A 224 7.38 10.58 28.10
C ARG A 224 8.70 9.85 27.87
N ARG A 225 9.00 9.49 26.61
CA ARG A 225 10.28 8.85 26.26
C ARG A 225 11.48 9.78 26.50
N GLN A 226 11.34 11.08 26.26
CA GLN A 226 12.38 12.07 26.60
C GLN A 226 12.67 12.13 28.11
N LEU A 227 11.65 11.90 28.95
CA LEU A 227 11.79 11.80 30.41
C LEU A 227 12.31 10.41 30.87
N GLY A 228 12.66 9.51 29.96
CA GLY A 228 13.09 8.15 30.28
C GLY A 228 11.96 7.21 30.74
N LEU A 229 10.70 7.63 30.59
CA LEU A 229 9.53 6.83 30.95
C LEU A 229 9.09 5.94 29.77
N ALA A 230 8.54 4.77 30.09
CA ALA A 230 7.99 3.87 29.07
C ALA A 230 6.76 4.51 28.40
N ALA A 231 6.75 4.52 27.06
CA ALA A 231 5.63 4.88 26.21
C ALA A 231 5.81 4.37 24.78
N SER A 232 4.81 3.67 24.24
CA SER A 232 4.75 3.20 22.85
C SER A 232 3.37 3.48 22.28
N VAL A 233 3.27 3.92 21.02
CA VAL A 233 1.98 4.24 20.39
C VAL A 233 1.78 3.33 19.19
N LEU A 234 0.55 2.83 19.02
CA LEU A 234 0.16 2.06 17.84
C LEU A 234 -0.89 2.83 17.04
N ASN A 235 -0.58 3.13 15.77
CA ASN A 235 -1.53 3.75 14.84
C ASN A 235 -2.43 2.67 14.23
N VAL A 236 -3.69 2.67 14.62
CA VAL A 236 -4.69 1.68 14.20
C VAL A 236 -5.41 2.12 12.92
N GLY A 237 -5.51 1.20 11.96
CA GLY A 237 -6.26 1.36 10.72
C GLY A 237 -7.76 1.06 10.89
N PHE A 238 -8.49 0.92 9.78
CA PHE A 238 -9.90 0.49 9.83
C PHE A 238 -9.98 -0.97 10.32
N ILE A 239 -10.89 -1.24 11.25
CA ILE A 239 -11.15 -2.58 11.78
C ILE A 239 -12.56 -2.97 11.34
N GLY A 240 -12.67 -4.08 10.60
CA GLY A 240 -13.90 -4.44 9.90
C GLY A 240 -14.90 -5.23 10.74
N ASP A 241 -14.44 -5.87 11.80
CA ASP A 241 -15.16 -6.85 12.61
C ASP A 241 -15.35 -6.41 14.08
N ALA A 242 -14.67 -5.36 14.53
CA ALA A 242 -14.84 -4.74 15.85
C ALA A 242 -14.66 -3.22 15.83
N GLY A 243 -15.29 -2.51 16.78
CA GLY A 243 -15.17 -1.06 16.94
C GLY A 243 -16.10 -0.23 16.08
N TYR A 244 -15.83 1.09 16.03
CA TYR A 244 -16.68 2.11 15.41
C TYR A 244 -17.13 1.79 13.97
N VAL A 245 -16.26 1.15 13.20
CA VAL A 245 -16.48 0.84 11.78
C VAL A 245 -17.38 -0.38 11.62
N ALA A 246 -17.27 -1.37 12.49
CA ALA A 246 -18.20 -2.51 12.54
C ALA A 246 -19.59 -2.07 13.01
N ASP A 247 -19.66 -1.10 13.94
CA ASP A 247 -20.91 -0.58 14.49
C ASP A 247 -21.64 0.40 13.54
N ARG A 248 -20.96 0.94 12.52
CA ARG A 248 -21.52 1.91 11.56
C ARG A 248 -21.30 1.49 10.11
N PRO A 249 -22.31 0.87 9.47
CA PRO A 249 -22.23 0.44 8.07
C PRO A 249 -21.84 1.55 7.10
N GLU A 250 -22.33 2.77 7.32
CA GLU A 250 -21.97 3.95 6.51
C GLU A 250 -20.48 4.30 6.58
N ALA A 251 -19.84 4.11 7.73
CA ALA A 251 -18.41 4.31 7.90
C ALA A 251 -17.60 3.24 7.18
N ALA A 252 -18.07 1.98 7.19
CA ALA A 252 -17.48 0.89 6.44
C ALA A 252 -17.62 1.10 4.92
N ASP A 253 -18.78 1.55 4.44
CA ASP A 253 -19.01 1.80 3.01
C ASP A 253 -18.16 2.97 2.49
N SER A 254 -18.02 4.04 3.28
CA SER A 254 -17.14 5.17 2.97
C SER A 254 -15.66 4.76 2.90
N ALA A 255 -15.20 3.92 3.82
CA ALA A 255 -13.85 3.38 3.82
C ALA A 255 -13.59 2.41 2.64
N ARG A 256 -14.59 1.58 2.25
CA ARG A 256 -14.50 0.74 1.04
C ARG A 256 -14.45 1.56 -0.25
N ALA A 257 -15.25 2.62 -0.33
CA ALA A 257 -15.30 3.51 -1.49
C ALA A 257 -13.96 4.24 -1.73
N THR A 258 -13.14 4.37 -0.69
CA THR A 258 -11.80 4.98 -0.76
C THR A 258 -10.67 3.95 -0.89
N GLY A 259 -11.00 2.67 -1.11
CA GLY A 259 -10.03 1.59 -1.33
C GLY A 259 -9.24 1.20 -0.07
N GLN A 260 -9.75 1.52 1.12
CA GLN A 260 -9.09 1.20 2.38
C GLN A 260 -9.19 -0.28 2.71
N TRP A 261 -8.10 -0.83 3.25
CA TRP A 261 -8.06 -2.18 3.78
C TRP A 261 -8.68 -2.21 5.19
N PHE A 262 -9.45 -3.25 5.47
CA PHE A 262 -10.00 -3.50 6.81
C PHE A 262 -9.19 -4.61 7.45
N ASN A 263 -8.57 -4.28 8.57
CA ASN A 263 -7.95 -5.25 9.43
C ASN A 263 -9.03 -6.00 10.21
N THR A 264 -8.72 -7.23 10.57
CA THR A 264 -9.46 -7.98 11.57
C THR A 264 -8.97 -7.62 12.96
N GLU A 265 -9.82 -7.86 13.94
CA GLU A 265 -9.49 -7.74 15.35
C GLU A 265 -8.30 -8.64 15.76
N VAL A 266 -8.24 -9.85 15.19
CA VAL A 266 -7.11 -10.77 15.39
C VAL A 266 -5.82 -10.13 14.89
N GLU A 267 -5.80 -9.53 13.71
CA GLU A 267 -4.61 -8.84 13.17
C GLU A 267 -4.19 -7.67 14.06
N LEU A 268 -5.13 -6.88 14.59
CA LEU A 268 -4.82 -5.82 15.56
C LEU A 268 -4.09 -6.38 16.78
N CYS A 269 -4.60 -7.47 17.36
CA CYS A 269 -4.05 -8.06 18.57
C CYS A 269 -2.64 -8.63 18.33
N TRP A 270 -2.40 -9.22 17.17
CA TRP A 270 -1.08 -9.68 16.75
C TRP A 270 -0.09 -8.52 16.58
N THR A 271 -0.50 -7.42 15.95
CA THR A 271 0.36 -6.23 15.86
C THR A 271 0.60 -5.63 17.23
N ALA A 272 -0.42 -5.48 18.07
CA ALA A 272 -0.28 -4.92 19.41
C ALA A 272 0.70 -5.76 20.27
N SER A 273 0.60 -7.10 20.19
CA SER A 273 1.55 -8.01 20.85
C SER A 273 2.98 -7.85 20.32
N SER A 274 3.14 -7.58 19.02
CA SER A 274 4.45 -7.38 18.40
C SER A 274 5.05 -6.00 18.74
N ALA A 275 4.21 -4.97 18.79
CA ALA A 275 4.59 -3.61 19.16
C ALA A 275 4.91 -3.46 20.66
N TRP A 276 4.48 -4.42 21.47
CA TRP A 276 4.77 -4.50 22.90
C TRP A 276 6.27 -4.72 23.20
N ASP A 277 7.02 -5.40 22.33
CA ASP A 277 8.37 -5.90 22.65
C ASP A 277 9.50 -4.87 22.50
N ARG A 278 9.21 -3.59 22.21
CA ARG A 278 10.28 -2.62 21.95
C ARG A 278 10.08 -1.24 22.57
N ARG A 279 11.22 -0.73 23.05
CA ARG A 279 11.58 0.70 23.14
C ARG A 279 11.67 1.35 21.74
N MET A 280 10.69 1.12 20.85
CA MET A 280 10.67 1.64 19.47
C MET A 280 9.78 2.89 19.35
N PRO A 281 10.14 3.86 18.49
CA PRO A 281 9.21 4.87 18.01
C PRO A 281 8.09 4.24 17.18
N ALA A 282 6.86 4.72 17.39
CA ALA A 282 5.61 4.47 16.63
C ALA A 282 5.67 3.34 15.58
N LEU A 283 5.08 2.19 15.90
CA LEU A 283 4.85 1.14 14.90
C LEU A 283 3.62 1.52 14.05
N ARG A 284 3.85 1.72 12.76
CA ARG A 284 2.81 1.94 11.76
C ARG A 284 2.24 0.59 11.34
N ASN A 285 0.93 0.40 11.47
CA ASN A 285 0.23 -0.80 11.03
C ASN A 285 -0.13 -0.72 9.53
N THR A 286 0.90 -0.46 8.73
CA THR A 286 0.94 -0.70 7.28
C THR A 286 2.08 -1.67 7.07
N GLU A 287 1.95 -2.61 6.13
CA GLU A 287 3.02 -3.56 5.79
C GLU A 287 4.43 -2.91 5.79
N PRO A 288 5.45 -3.62 6.30
CA PRO A 288 6.77 -3.05 6.54
C PRO A 288 7.49 -2.74 5.23
N GLY A 289 7.53 -1.45 4.87
CA GLY A 289 8.73 -0.86 4.29
C GLY A 289 9.58 -0.31 5.44
N GLU A 290 10.51 -1.10 5.96
CA GLU A 290 11.39 -0.66 7.05
C GLU A 290 12.39 0.41 6.61
N SER A 291 12.56 1.36 7.51
CA SER A 291 13.43 2.52 7.45
C SER A 291 14.89 2.20 7.84
N SER A 292 15.81 2.70 7.01
CA SER A 292 17.05 3.40 7.35
C SER A 292 18.11 2.74 8.24
N THR A 293 19.25 2.42 7.64
CA THR A 293 20.57 2.71 8.22
C THR A 293 21.18 3.94 7.54
N SER A 294 21.71 4.83 8.37
CA SER A 294 22.16 6.20 8.09
C SER A 294 23.28 6.32 7.05
N SER A 295 23.02 7.12 6.02
CA SER A 295 24.02 7.94 5.34
C SER A 295 23.34 9.24 4.92
N GLY A 296 23.88 10.38 5.36
CA GLY A 296 23.25 11.68 5.19
C GLY A 296 22.96 12.02 3.73
N SER A 297 21.68 12.16 3.42
CA SER A 297 21.18 12.93 2.28
C SER A 297 19.78 13.40 2.64
N ASP A 298 19.56 14.70 2.52
CA ASP A 298 18.36 15.45 2.85
C ASP A 298 17.14 14.94 2.03
N SER A 299 16.47 13.89 2.50
CA SER A 299 15.29 13.31 1.87
C SER A 299 14.02 13.88 2.50
N MET A 300 13.56 14.99 1.93
CA MET A 300 12.31 15.66 2.29
C MET A 300 11.10 14.73 2.05
N SER A 301 10.28 14.55 3.08
CA SER A 301 9.17 13.60 3.22
C SER A 301 7.93 13.95 2.37
N ASN A 302 7.10 12.95 2.02
CA ASN A 302 5.83 13.16 1.28
C ASN A 302 4.82 14.09 2.01
N GLU A 303 4.98 14.27 3.32
CA GLU A 303 4.23 15.26 4.12
C GLU A 303 4.66 16.70 3.81
N GLU A 304 5.96 16.94 3.56
CA GLU A 304 6.49 18.25 3.17
C GLU A 304 6.06 18.62 1.74
N LEU A 305 6.02 17.64 0.82
CA LEU A 305 5.46 17.86 -0.51
C LEU A 305 3.97 18.26 -0.43
N SER A 306 3.19 17.56 0.39
CA SER A 306 1.76 17.85 0.58
C SER A 306 1.54 19.24 1.22
N ARG A 307 2.42 19.65 2.14
CA ARG A 307 2.40 20.99 2.76
C ARG A 307 2.75 22.07 1.74
N ALA A 308 3.81 21.87 0.96
CA ALA A 308 4.25 22.78 -0.08
C ALA A 308 3.17 22.95 -1.17
N VAL A 309 2.54 21.87 -1.62
CA VAL A 309 1.45 21.95 -2.62
C VAL A 309 0.25 22.73 -2.09
N ARG A 310 -0.10 22.60 -0.80
CA ARG A 310 -1.17 23.41 -0.17
C ARG A 310 -0.78 24.88 -0.09
N GLU A 311 0.45 25.20 0.31
CA GLU A 311 0.95 26.57 0.37
C GLU A 311 0.98 27.22 -1.01
N LEU A 312 1.48 26.51 -2.02
CA LEU A 312 1.48 26.91 -3.42
C LEU A 312 0.05 27.16 -3.93
N SER A 313 -0.93 26.34 -3.51
CA SER A 313 -2.34 26.53 -3.89
C SER A 313 -2.98 27.78 -3.29
N SER A 314 -2.44 28.31 -2.20
CA SER A 314 -2.92 29.52 -1.53
C SER A 314 -2.31 30.82 -2.07
N ASN A 315 -1.17 30.72 -2.77
CA ASN A 315 -0.45 31.87 -3.30
C ASN A 315 -0.01 31.64 -4.75
N ILE A 316 -0.87 32.02 -5.70
CA ILE A 316 -0.65 31.85 -7.14
C ILE A 316 0.65 32.50 -7.63
N VAL A 317 1.09 33.61 -7.01
CA VAL A 317 2.33 34.31 -7.36
C VAL A 317 3.57 33.45 -7.04
N SER A 318 3.54 32.71 -5.93
CA SER A 318 4.61 31.77 -5.58
C SER A 318 4.70 30.58 -6.54
N LEU A 319 3.54 30.17 -7.07
CA LEU A 319 3.42 29.04 -8.00
C LEU A 319 4.03 29.34 -9.37
N GLN A 320 4.16 30.61 -9.75
CA GLN A 320 4.81 31.06 -11.00
C GLN A 320 6.33 31.21 -10.90
N SER A 321 6.93 30.99 -9.73
CA SER A 321 8.38 31.16 -9.54
C SER A 321 9.19 30.00 -10.15
N ASP A 322 10.40 30.31 -10.62
CA ASP A 322 11.37 29.30 -11.11
C ASP A 322 11.84 28.33 -10.01
N GLY A 323 11.73 28.75 -8.75
CA GLY A 323 11.99 27.91 -7.57
C GLY A 323 11.01 26.75 -7.48
N THR A 324 9.72 26.98 -7.76
CA THR A 324 8.68 25.95 -7.77
C THR A 324 8.94 24.90 -8.84
N THR A 325 9.41 25.30 -10.02
CA THR A 325 9.78 24.37 -11.10
C THR A 325 10.92 23.44 -10.68
N SER A 326 11.95 23.99 -10.04
CA SER A 326 13.10 23.20 -9.58
C SER A 326 12.71 22.25 -8.44
N PHE A 327 11.83 22.70 -7.54
CA PHE A 327 11.24 21.87 -6.49
C PHE A 327 10.45 20.69 -7.06
N LEU A 328 9.53 20.95 -7.99
CA LEU A 328 8.73 19.92 -8.65
C LEU A 328 9.61 18.93 -9.44
N ALA A 329 10.61 19.43 -10.18
CA ALA A 329 11.52 18.57 -10.94
C ALA A 329 12.33 17.63 -10.03
N THR A 330 12.77 18.14 -8.88
CA THR A 330 13.49 17.35 -7.88
C THR A 330 12.60 16.25 -7.30
N HIS A 331 11.38 16.59 -6.88
CA HIS A 331 10.46 15.59 -6.31
C HIS A 331 10.01 14.53 -7.34
N ILE A 332 9.69 14.94 -8.57
CA ILE A 332 9.37 13.98 -9.64
C ILE A 332 10.58 13.06 -9.92
N GLY A 333 11.79 13.62 -9.91
CA GLY A 333 13.03 12.86 -10.08
C GLY A 333 13.29 11.86 -8.95
N LYS A 334 13.05 12.26 -7.69
CA LYS A 334 13.18 11.36 -6.53
C LYS A 334 12.21 10.19 -6.59
N THR A 335 10.92 10.47 -6.84
CA THR A 335 9.90 9.43 -7.03
C THR A 335 10.29 8.47 -8.17
N LEU A 336 10.86 8.99 -9.26
CA LEU A 336 11.36 8.17 -10.37
C LEU A 336 12.49 7.22 -9.92
N CYS A 337 13.43 7.71 -9.12
CA CYS A 337 14.51 6.90 -8.55
C CYS A 337 13.98 5.84 -7.58
N GLU A 338 12.98 6.18 -6.77
CA GLU A 338 12.30 5.25 -5.84
C GLU A 338 11.63 4.09 -6.59
N PHE A 339 10.85 4.38 -7.66
CA PHE A 339 10.23 3.33 -8.47
C PHE A 339 11.24 2.37 -9.12
N GLN A 340 12.46 2.85 -9.38
CA GLN A 340 13.53 2.05 -9.97
C GLN A 340 14.45 1.37 -8.94
N LEU A 341 14.22 1.56 -7.64
CA LEU A 341 15.08 1.06 -6.57
C LEU A 341 16.55 1.48 -6.75
N ARG A 342 16.79 2.71 -7.22
CA ARG A 342 18.12 3.31 -7.40
C ARG A 342 18.47 4.18 -6.19
N GLN A 343 19.72 4.10 -5.72
CA GLN A 343 20.26 5.09 -4.78
C GLN A 343 20.38 6.46 -5.47
N GLU A 344 20.24 7.56 -4.72
CA GLU A 344 20.29 8.93 -5.22
C GLU A 344 21.72 9.49 -5.28
N PRO A 345 22.44 9.48 -6.43
CA PRO A 345 23.52 10.43 -6.64
C PRO A 345 23.05 11.49 -7.64
N GLY A 346 22.89 12.73 -7.16
CA GLY A 346 22.81 13.95 -7.97
C GLY A 346 21.95 13.86 -9.23
N LEU A 347 20.62 13.92 -9.07
CA LEU A 347 19.66 13.98 -10.19
C LEU A 347 19.97 15.19 -11.09
N ASP A 348 20.49 14.93 -12.29
CA ASP A 348 20.61 15.96 -13.33
C ASP A 348 19.22 16.27 -13.90
N LEU A 349 18.64 17.38 -13.46
CA LEU A 349 17.31 17.85 -13.88
C LEU A 349 17.20 18.15 -15.39
N ARG A 350 18.34 18.22 -16.10
CA ARG A 350 18.40 18.46 -17.54
C ARG A 350 18.62 17.18 -18.35
N ALA A 351 18.97 16.06 -17.72
CA ALA A 351 19.13 14.78 -18.39
C ALA A 351 17.80 14.30 -19.00
N ARG A 352 17.88 13.51 -20.08
CA ARG A 352 16.68 13.04 -20.78
C ARG A 352 15.93 12.07 -19.88
N LEU A 353 14.60 12.14 -19.89
CA LEU A 353 13.76 11.26 -19.07
C LEU A 353 14.07 9.78 -19.32
N THR A 354 14.36 9.39 -20.56
CA THR A 354 14.76 8.03 -20.94
C THR A 354 16.07 7.57 -20.27
N ASP A 355 17.02 8.49 -20.11
CA ASP A 355 18.35 8.18 -19.55
C ASP A 355 18.26 7.99 -18.03
N ILE A 356 17.26 8.62 -17.40
CA ILE A 356 16.90 8.46 -16.00
C ILE A 356 15.89 7.29 -15.82
N GLY A 357 15.61 6.52 -16.87
CA GLY A 357 14.80 5.30 -16.83
C GLY A 357 13.28 5.51 -16.90
N MET A 358 12.82 6.65 -17.39
CA MET A 358 11.39 6.84 -17.72
C MET A 358 11.02 5.98 -18.94
N ASP A 359 10.30 4.88 -18.69
CA ASP A 359 9.73 4.02 -19.72
C ASP A 359 8.18 4.11 -19.77
N SER A 360 7.55 3.31 -20.63
CA SER A 360 6.09 3.31 -20.78
C SER A 360 5.32 2.86 -19.53
N LEU A 361 5.90 2.03 -18.65
CA LEU A 361 5.26 1.58 -17.42
C LEU A 361 5.45 2.62 -16.31
N VAL A 362 6.70 3.07 -16.11
CA VAL A 362 7.07 4.08 -15.12
C VAL A 362 6.36 5.40 -15.40
N SER A 363 6.14 5.75 -16.67
CA SER A 363 5.34 6.93 -17.03
C SER A 363 3.88 6.87 -16.56
N ILE A 364 3.29 5.67 -16.47
CA ILE A 364 1.93 5.47 -15.93
C ILE A 364 1.93 5.67 -14.41
N GLU A 365 2.95 5.15 -13.72
CA GLU A 365 3.11 5.31 -12.26
C GLU A 365 3.38 6.77 -11.89
N ILE A 366 4.26 7.44 -12.63
CA ILE A 366 4.51 8.89 -12.47
C ILE A 366 3.24 9.69 -12.75
N ARG A 367 2.45 9.33 -13.77
CA ARG A 367 1.14 9.97 -14.01
C ARG A 367 0.19 9.79 -12.82
N ALA A 368 0.09 8.58 -12.29
CA ALA A 368 -0.76 8.27 -11.14
C ALA A 368 -0.30 9.07 -9.91
N TRP A 369 1.00 9.13 -9.67
CA TRP A 369 1.61 9.89 -8.58
C TRP A 369 1.37 11.40 -8.72
N ILE A 370 1.59 11.99 -9.90
CA ILE A 370 1.31 13.40 -10.16
C ILE A 370 -0.17 13.72 -9.89
N ARG A 371 -1.08 12.84 -10.34
CA ARG A 371 -2.51 13.01 -10.09
C ARG A 371 -2.86 12.90 -8.60
N GLN A 372 -2.25 11.97 -7.89
CA GLN A 372 -2.51 11.73 -6.48
C GLN A 372 -2.00 12.87 -5.59
N TRP A 373 -0.77 13.34 -5.82
CA TRP A 373 -0.08 14.25 -4.91
C TRP A 373 -0.09 15.71 -5.36
N LEU A 374 0.00 15.95 -6.67
CA LEU A 374 -0.02 17.31 -7.23
C LEU A 374 -1.43 17.70 -7.74
N GLY A 375 -2.33 16.72 -7.82
CA GLY A 375 -3.74 16.94 -8.14
C GLY A 375 -4.00 17.36 -9.59
N VAL A 376 -3.05 17.18 -10.50
CA VAL A 376 -3.18 17.53 -11.92
C VAL A 376 -3.11 16.29 -12.79
N ASP A 377 -3.85 16.28 -13.90
CA ASP A 377 -3.80 15.18 -14.87
C ASP A 377 -3.00 15.62 -16.10
N LEU A 378 -2.03 14.78 -16.48
CA LEU A 378 -1.25 14.93 -17.70
C LEU A 378 -1.41 13.66 -18.54
N ALA A 379 -1.45 13.81 -19.87
CA ALA A 379 -1.49 12.64 -20.74
C ALA A 379 -0.14 11.90 -20.68
N THR A 380 -0.16 10.57 -20.77
CA THR A 380 1.10 9.78 -20.76
C THR A 380 2.05 10.19 -21.88
N LEU A 381 1.53 10.53 -23.07
CA LEU A 381 2.32 11.07 -24.18
C LEU A 381 2.94 12.45 -23.87
N GLU A 382 2.28 13.27 -23.06
CA GLU A 382 2.79 14.58 -22.61
C GLU A 382 3.95 14.38 -21.60
N ILE A 383 3.85 13.37 -20.75
CA ILE A 383 4.89 13.01 -19.78
C ILE A 383 6.14 12.47 -20.50
N VAL A 384 5.96 11.49 -21.38
CA VAL A 384 7.07 10.91 -22.16
C VAL A 384 7.67 11.95 -23.11
N GLY A 385 6.83 12.79 -23.72
CA GLY A 385 7.25 13.85 -24.65
C GLY A 385 7.88 15.08 -24.01
N SER A 386 7.91 15.18 -22.67
CA SER A 386 8.50 16.33 -21.95
C SER A 386 10.01 16.43 -22.14
N GLY A 387 10.68 15.33 -22.51
CA GLY A 387 12.10 15.30 -22.83
C GLY A 387 13.02 15.23 -21.61
N ASN A 388 12.90 16.15 -20.63
CA ASN A 388 13.66 16.12 -19.36
C ASN A 388 12.79 16.47 -18.14
N LEU A 389 13.31 16.22 -16.93
CA LEU A 389 12.60 16.46 -15.66
C LEU A 389 12.18 17.92 -15.50
N HIS A 390 13.03 18.87 -15.87
CA HIS A 390 12.70 20.29 -15.78
C HIS A 390 11.48 20.67 -16.66
N LYS A 391 11.44 20.23 -17.92
CA LYS A 391 10.31 20.48 -18.82
C LYS A 391 9.03 19.79 -18.36
N LEU A 392 9.14 18.58 -17.80
CA LEU A 392 8.01 17.89 -17.19
C LEU A 392 7.46 18.68 -15.99
N ALA A 393 8.34 19.20 -15.13
CA ALA A 393 7.95 20.06 -14.02
C ALA A 393 7.26 21.35 -14.48
N VAL A 394 7.74 21.98 -15.57
CA VAL A 394 7.06 23.14 -16.18
C VAL A 394 5.66 22.77 -16.68
N ALA A 395 5.49 21.61 -17.31
CA ALA A 395 4.18 21.15 -17.76
C ALA A 395 3.23 20.94 -16.59
N VAL A 396 3.70 20.30 -15.52
CA VAL A 396 2.95 20.10 -14.26
C VAL A 396 2.59 21.44 -13.62
N GLN A 397 3.55 22.36 -13.48
CA GLN A 397 3.34 23.71 -12.94
C GLN A 397 2.27 24.46 -13.74
N LYS A 398 2.34 24.43 -15.08
CA LYS A 398 1.34 25.07 -15.95
C LYS A 398 -0.07 24.51 -15.73
N ARG A 399 -0.20 23.19 -15.56
CA ARG A 399 -1.48 22.54 -15.23
C ARG A 399 -1.98 22.93 -13.85
N MET A 400 -1.09 23.08 -12.87
CA MET A 400 -1.43 23.56 -11.53
C MET A 400 -1.94 25.00 -11.59
N ILE A 401 -1.25 25.91 -12.29
CA ILE A 401 -1.69 27.30 -12.49
C ILE A 401 -3.09 27.33 -13.10
N ALA A 402 -3.34 26.56 -14.17
CA ALA A 402 -4.65 26.52 -14.81
C ALA A 402 -5.76 26.04 -13.87
N LYS A 403 -5.48 25.03 -13.05
CA LYS A 403 -6.43 24.47 -12.08
C LYS A 403 -6.79 25.45 -10.95
N TYR A 404 -5.83 26.24 -10.48
CA TYR A 404 -6.05 27.17 -9.38
C TYR A 404 -6.57 28.54 -9.86
N ASN A 405 -6.24 28.97 -11.07
CA ASN A 405 -6.84 30.16 -11.69
C ASN A 405 -8.34 30.00 -11.98
N SER A 406 -8.81 28.78 -12.28
CA SER A 406 -10.23 28.52 -12.57
C SER A 406 -11.13 28.46 -11.32
N LYS A 407 -10.58 28.64 -10.12
CA LYS A 407 -11.30 28.65 -8.83
C LYS A 407 -11.46 30.04 -8.21
N THR A 408 -10.86 31.05 -8.84
CA THR A 408 -11.12 32.49 -8.63
C THR A 408 -12.06 32.97 -9.72
#